data_AF-A0A932TR02-F1
#
_entry.id   AF-A0A932TR02-F1
#
_cell.length_a   1.000
_cell.length_b   1.000
_cell.length_c   1.000
_cell.angle_alpha   90.00
_cell.angle_beta   90.00
_cell.angle_gamma   90.00
#
_symmetry.space_group_name_H-M   'P 1'
#
loop_
_entity.id
_entity.type
_entity.pdbx_description
1 polymer ?
#
loop_
_entity_poly.entity_id
_entity_poly.type
_entity_poly.pdbx_seq_one_letter_code
_entity_poly.pdbx_strand_id
1 'polypeptide(L)'
;MSVRDRLLDAKVLWGNDRKEGAWIQVLIAAAATSRERFPDKGDGAAFRQFIREITPEILDSTAAAIPGGITVIFNGDTPHAGPRRNRPAAPDRITVIFNGDTPHALPLHDVMYKHLRCYLVHEAQMPPEVRLSNSRVVDGKLVADLRGGTPLTIPDFWVLHLAKAVADAPENADACTGIFS
;
A
#
# COMPACT_ATOMS: atom_id res chain seq x y z
N MET A 1 3.77 -18.07 -14.93
CA MET A 1 3.25 -16.69 -14.94
C MET A 1 4.25 -15.82 -14.20
N SER A 2 4.86 -14.87 -14.89
CA SER A 2 5.96 -14.02 -14.41
C SER A 2 5.44 -12.77 -13.69
N VAL A 3 6.33 -12.05 -13.00
CA VAL A 3 6.03 -10.70 -12.44
C VAL A 3 5.54 -9.76 -13.55
N ARG A 4 6.19 -9.79 -14.72
CA ARG A 4 5.79 -9.01 -15.91
C ARG A 4 4.35 -9.29 -16.31
N ASP A 5 3.97 -10.57 -16.43
CA ASP A 5 2.61 -10.97 -16.83
C ASP A 5 1.57 -10.44 -15.84
N ARG A 6 1.86 -10.54 -14.53
CA ARG A 6 0.98 -10.03 -13.47
C ARG A 6 0.78 -8.51 -13.58
N LEU A 7 1.84 -7.75 -13.85
CA LEU A 7 1.77 -6.30 -14.01
C LEU A 7 0.98 -5.89 -15.27
N LEU A 8 1.13 -6.62 -16.38
CA LEU A 8 0.34 -6.39 -17.60
C LEU A 8 -1.14 -6.70 -17.38
N ASP A 9 -1.45 -7.82 -16.72
CA ASP A 9 -2.82 -8.17 -16.34
C ASP A 9 -3.42 -7.09 -15.43
N ALA A 10 -2.67 -6.61 -14.44
CA ALA A 10 -3.10 -5.54 -13.56
C ALA A 10 -3.45 -4.26 -14.33
N LYS A 11 -2.63 -3.87 -15.32
CA LYS A 11 -2.86 -2.71 -16.17
C LYS A 11 -4.15 -2.85 -16.97
N VAL A 12 -4.39 -4.03 -17.56
CA VAL A 12 -5.64 -4.32 -18.29
C VAL A 12 -6.85 -4.27 -17.35
N LEU A 13 -6.76 -4.89 -16.17
CA LEU A 13 -7.84 -4.89 -15.18
C LEU A 13 -8.15 -3.47 -14.69
N TRP A 14 -7.12 -2.68 -14.41
CA TRP A 14 -7.26 -1.28 -13.99
C TRP A 14 -7.99 -0.43 -15.04
N GLY A 15 -7.61 -0.57 -16.31
CA GLY A 15 -8.21 0.16 -17.43
C GLY A 15 -9.66 -0.23 -17.73
N ASN A 16 -10.07 -1.44 -17.32
CA ASN A 16 -11.45 -1.94 -17.41
C ASN A 16 -12.24 -1.77 -16.11
N ASP A 17 -11.80 -0.88 -15.22
CA ASP A 17 -12.43 -0.59 -13.91
C ASP A 17 -12.53 -1.79 -12.94
N ARG A 18 -11.75 -2.86 -13.19
CA ARG A 18 -11.68 -4.05 -12.33
C ARG A 18 -10.61 -3.87 -11.24
N LYS A 19 -10.82 -2.90 -10.34
CA LYS A 19 -9.82 -2.44 -9.36
C LYS A 19 -9.33 -3.53 -8.40
N GLU A 20 -10.23 -4.34 -7.87
CA GLU A 20 -9.86 -5.45 -6.97
C GLU A 20 -8.97 -6.49 -7.66
N GLY A 21 -9.30 -6.82 -8.91
CA GLY A 21 -8.49 -7.72 -9.72
C GLY A 21 -7.09 -7.17 -9.97
N ALA A 22 -6.97 -5.87 -10.26
CA ALA A 22 -5.68 -5.22 -10.41
C ALA A 22 -4.86 -5.29 -9.10
N TRP A 23 -5.48 -5.07 -7.95
CA TRP A 23 -4.85 -5.22 -6.63
C TRP A 23 -4.31 -6.63 -6.40
N ILE A 24 -5.10 -7.67 -6.69
CA ILE A 24 -4.66 -9.07 -6.54
C ILE A 24 -3.38 -9.32 -7.36
N GLN A 25 -3.40 -8.92 -8.64
CA GLN A 25 -2.26 -9.15 -9.54
C GLN A 25 -0.99 -8.44 -9.05
N VAL A 26 -1.11 -7.19 -8.61
CA VAL A 26 0.03 -6.40 -8.12
C VAL A 26 0.52 -6.89 -6.77
N LEU A 27 -0.35 -7.32 -5.85
CA LEU A 27 0.04 -7.88 -4.56
C LEU A 27 0.80 -9.21 -4.71
N ILE A 28 0.39 -10.04 -5.68
CA ILE A 28 1.12 -11.28 -6.03
C ILE A 28 2.50 -10.93 -6.59
N ALA A 29 2.58 -9.95 -7.49
CA ALA A 29 3.84 -9.48 -8.05
C ALA A 29 4.79 -8.94 -6.95
N ALA A 30 4.29 -8.09 -6.07
CA ALA A 30 5.03 -7.56 -4.92
C ALA A 30 5.49 -8.66 -3.95
N ALA A 31 4.69 -9.71 -3.76
CA ALA A 31 5.09 -10.86 -2.95
C ALA A 31 6.24 -11.64 -3.58
N ALA A 32 6.21 -11.86 -4.90
CA ALA A 32 7.32 -12.50 -5.61
C ALA A 32 8.60 -11.66 -5.52
N THR A 33 8.51 -10.37 -5.82
CA THR A 33 9.63 -9.42 -5.75
C THR A 33 10.22 -9.33 -4.36
N SER A 34 9.39 -9.23 -3.32
CA SER A 34 9.90 -9.14 -1.94
C SER A 34 10.64 -10.41 -1.49
N ARG A 35 10.22 -11.59 -1.94
CA ARG A 35 10.92 -12.86 -1.65
C ARG A 35 12.27 -12.96 -2.35
N GLU A 36 12.38 -12.44 -3.56
CA GLU A 36 13.63 -12.41 -4.30
C GLU A 36 14.62 -11.42 -3.67
N ARG A 37 14.14 -10.24 -3.28
CA ARG A 37 14.96 -9.21 -2.62
C ARG A 37 15.42 -9.61 -1.23
N PHE A 38 14.59 -10.34 -0.47
CA PHE A 38 14.85 -10.71 0.92
C PHE A 38 14.77 -12.24 1.15
N PRO A 39 15.68 -13.03 0.56
CA PRO A 39 15.59 -14.50 0.58
C PRO A 39 15.71 -15.08 1.99
N ASP A 40 16.38 -14.40 2.91
CA ASP A 40 16.59 -14.84 4.29
C ASP A 40 15.41 -14.53 5.23
N LYS A 41 14.37 -13.84 4.74
CA LYS A 41 13.19 -13.48 5.53
C LYS A 41 12.02 -14.42 5.18
N GLY A 42 11.22 -14.76 6.19
CA GLY A 42 9.92 -15.38 5.96
C GLY A 42 9.03 -14.48 5.08
N ASP A 43 8.15 -15.09 4.28
CA ASP A 43 7.33 -14.41 3.26
C ASP A 43 6.62 -13.13 3.78
N GLY A 44 6.01 -13.19 4.97
CA GLY A 44 5.36 -12.01 5.53
C GLY A 44 6.31 -10.92 6.01
N ALA A 45 7.51 -11.28 6.48
CA ALA A 45 8.52 -10.32 6.88
C ALA A 45 9.20 -9.67 5.66
N ALA A 46 9.44 -10.45 4.60
CA ALA A 46 9.93 -9.96 3.32
C ALA A 46 8.95 -8.94 2.71
N PHE A 47 7.67 -9.30 2.62
CA PHE A 47 6.65 -8.41 2.06
C PHE A 47 6.51 -7.10 2.85
N ARG A 48 6.43 -7.16 4.19
CA ARG A 48 6.33 -5.95 5.02
C ARG A 48 7.55 -5.05 4.86
N GLN A 49 8.75 -5.62 4.75
CA GLN A 49 9.97 -4.86 4.50
C GLN A 49 9.93 -4.16 3.14
N PHE A 50 9.51 -4.86 2.08
CA PHE A 50 9.34 -4.26 0.76
C PHE A 50 8.35 -3.11 0.77
N ILE A 51 7.15 -3.29 1.36
CA ILE A 51 6.16 -2.21 1.47
C ILE A 51 6.71 -1.01 2.27
N ARG A 52 7.49 -1.27 3.33
CA ARG A 52 8.10 -0.21 4.12
C ARG A 52 9.07 0.65 3.30
N GLU A 53 9.86 0.04 2.42
CA GLU A 53 10.81 0.76 1.56
C GLU A 53 10.13 1.65 0.53
N ILE A 54 9.00 1.20 -0.03
CA ILE A 54 8.24 1.96 -1.05
C ILE A 54 7.21 2.91 -0.44
N THR A 55 6.98 2.82 0.89
CA THR A 55 5.97 3.64 1.58
C THR A 55 6.16 5.13 1.26
N PRO A 56 7.36 5.72 1.37
CA PRO A 56 7.55 7.15 1.04
C PRO A 56 7.00 7.54 -0.34
N GLU A 57 7.19 6.72 -1.37
CA GLU A 57 6.69 6.99 -2.73
C GLU A 57 5.16 6.98 -2.79
N ILE A 58 4.51 6.03 -2.11
CA ILE A 58 3.04 5.96 -2.00
C ILE A 58 2.49 7.18 -1.25
N LEU A 59 3.24 7.71 -0.27
CA LEU A 59 2.79 8.83 0.55
C LEU A 59 2.98 10.17 -0.13
N ASP A 60 4.13 10.37 -0.79
CA ASP A 60 4.42 11.61 -1.51
C ASP A 60 3.40 11.84 -2.62
N SER A 61 2.98 10.78 -3.31
CA SER A 61 1.92 10.87 -4.32
C SER A 61 0.54 11.20 -3.73
N THR A 62 0.27 10.72 -2.51
CA THR A 62 -0.99 10.99 -1.79
C THR A 62 -1.05 12.43 -1.29
N ALA A 63 0.06 12.97 -0.77
CA ALA A 63 0.14 14.34 -0.29
C ALA A 63 0.01 15.37 -1.43
N ALA A 64 0.55 15.05 -2.61
CA ALA A 64 0.50 15.94 -3.78
C ALA A 64 -0.91 16.09 -4.39
N ALA A 65 -1.82 15.17 -4.08
CA ALA A 65 -3.12 15.01 -4.73
C ALA A 65 -4.25 15.83 -4.10
N ILE A 66 -4.15 16.31 -2.86
CA ILE A 66 -5.31 16.88 -2.15
C ILE A 66 -5.14 18.40 -1.97
N PRO A 67 -5.85 19.25 -2.74
CA PRO A 67 -5.89 20.68 -2.49
C PRO A 67 -6.59 20.91 -1.14
N GLY A 68 -5.87 21.44 -0.16
CA GLY A 68 -6.37 21.62 1.21
C GLY A 68 -5.85 20.61 2.22
N GLY A 69 -4.96 19.69 1.82
CA GLY A 69 -4.17 18.84 2.71
C GLY A 69 -5.03 18.03 3.68
N ILE A 70 -5.28 16.75 3.37
CA ILE A 70 -5.64 15.84 4.47
C ILE A 70 -4.45 15.82 5.42
N THR A 71 -4.61 16.45 6.58
CA THR A 71 -3.84 16.15 7.76
C THR A 71 -4.13 14.70 8.11
N VAL A 72 -3.26 13.78 7.68
CA VAL A 72 -3.19 12.47 8.31
C VAL A 72 -2.84 12.76 9.77
N ILE A 73 -3.82 12.63 10.67
CA ILE A 73 -3.60 12.96 12.09
C ILE A 73 -2.59 11.96 12.64
N PHE A 74 -1.36 12.43 12.82
CA PHE A 74 -0.35 11.80 13.65
C PHE A 74 -0.80 11.92 15.10
N ASN A 75 -1.68 11.05 15.58
CA ASN A 75 -1.87 10.92 17.02
C ASN A 75 -0.69 10.14 17.60
N GLY A 76 0.49 10.77 17.58
CA GLY A 76 1.55 10.49 18.52
C GLY A 76 1.18 11.18 19.83
N ASP A 77 0.22 10.60 20.54
CA ASP A 77 0.12 10.69 22.00
C ASP A 77 -1.10 9.86 22.44
N THR A 78 -0.83 8.69 23.01
CA THR A 78 -1.64 8.23 24.15
C THR A 78 -0.71 7.79 25.27
N PRO A 79 -1.06 8.10 26.52
CA PRO A 79 -0.13 8.09 27.64
C PRO A 79 0.01 6.68 28.18
N HIS A 80 1.10 6.00 27.84
CA HIS A 80 1.65 4.99 28.75
C HIS A 80 3.14 5.24 28.93
N ALA A 81 3.40 5.92 30.05
CA ALA A 81 4.70 6.31 30.55
C ALA A 81 5.65 5.11 30.68
N GLY A 82 6.78 5.22 29.99
CA GLY A 82 8.04 4.58 30.33
C GLY A 82 9.15 5.45 29.73
N PRO A 83 10.21 5.78 30.48
CA PRO A 83 11.16 6.81 30.05
C PRO A 83 12.02 6.26 28.91
N ARG A 84 11.71 6.64 27.67
CA ARG A 84 12.59 6.40 26.52
C ARG A 84 13.31 7.70 26.16
N ARG A 85 14.64 7.62 26.28
CA ARG A 85 15.64 8.64 25.96
C ARG A 85 15.38 9.27 24.58
N ASN A 86 15.55 10.59 24.52
CA ASN A 86 15.66 11.46 23.33
C ASN A 86 16.15 10.74 22.07
N ARG A 87 15.22 10.22 21.27
CA ARG A 87 15.44 9.90 19.87
C ARG A 87 14.47 10.75 19.06
N PRO A 88 14.92 11.56 18.09
CA PRO A 88 14.01 12.31 17.24
C PRO A 88 13.06 11.34 16.53
N ALA A 89 11.76 11.66 16.54
CA ALA A 89 10.73 10.85 15.90
C ALA A 89 10.92 10.90 14.38
N ALA A 90 11.22 9.75 13.77
CA ALA A 90 11.27 9.62 12.32
C ALA A 90 9.84 9.75 11.75
N PRO A 91 9.63 10.43 10.61
CA PRO A 91 8.31 10.64 9.99
C PRO A 91 7.66 9.39 9.37
N ASP A 92 8.18 8.19 9.63
CA ASP A 92 7.91 6.96 8.86
C ASP A 92 6.63 6.18 9.24
N ARG A 93 5.64 6.78 9.92
CA ARG A 93 4.51 6.01 10.49
C ARG A 93 3.15 6.56 10.12
N ILE A 94 2.69 6.24 8.91
CA ILE A 94 1.24 6.20 8.69
C ILE A 94 0.66 5.11 9.57
N THR A 95 -0.30 5.56 10.34
CA THR A 95 -0.96 4.81 11.37
C THR A 95 -2.44 4.84 11.05
N VAL A 96 -2.96 3.72 10.55
CA VAL A 96 -4.38 3.58 10.24
C VAL A 96 -5.09 3.10 11.49
N ILE A 97 -6.07 3.86 11.96
CA ILE A 97 -6.90 3.46 13.10
C ILE A 97 -8.04 2.59 12.59
N PHE A 98 -8.04 1.32 12.97
CA PHE A 98 -9.18 0.42 12.85
C PHE A 98 -10.01 0.50 14.13
N ASN A 99 -11.33 0.64 14.01
CA ASN A 99 -12.20 0.61 15.18
C ASN A 99 -12.67 -0.82 15.47
N GLY A 100 -12.18 -1.35 16.59
CA GLY A 100 -12.73 -2.48 17.34
C GLY A 100 -12.08 -2.47 18.73
N ASP A 101 -12.84 -2.13 19.78
CA ASP A 101 -12.55 -2.02 21.23
C ASP A 101 -11.21 -1.41 21.72
N THR A 102 -10.26 -1.11 20.86
CA THR A 102 -9.01 -0.40 21.14
C THR A 102 -8.48 0.24 19.86
N PRO A 103 -8.15 1.55 19.84
CA PRO A 103 -7.61 2.21 18.66
C PRO A 103 -6.18 1.73 18.41
N HIS A 104 -6.03 0.62 17.69
CA HIS A 104 -4.73 0.14 17.27
C HIS A 104 -4.32 0.83 15.97
N ALA A 105 -3.39 1.75 16.18
CA ALA A 105 -2.49 2.29 15.19
C ALA A 105 -1.78 1.20 14.34
N LEU A 106 -2.22 0.94 13.11
CA LEU A 106 -1.53 -0.01 12.21
C LEU A 106 -0.63 0.70 11.18
N PRO A 107 0.66 0.31 11.09
CA PRO A 107 1.54 0.73 10.00
C PRO A 107 0.98 0.38 8.61
N LEU A 108 1.25 1.18 7.58
CA LEU A 108 0.79 0.90 6.20
C LEU A 108 1.16 -0.51 5.71
N HIS A 109 2.38 -0.97 5.98
CA HIS A 109 2.81 -2.32 5.61
C HIS A 109 2.02 -3.42 6.32
N ASP A 110 1.52 -3.16 7.53
CA ASP A 110 0.64 -4.09 8.23
C ASP A 110 -0.75 -4.11 7.62
N VAL A 111 -1.25 -2.96 7.19
CA VAL A 111 -2.51 -2.84 6.44
C VAL A 111 -2.43 -3.59 5.12
N MET A 112 -1.42 -3.29 4.30
CA MET A 112 -1.22 -3.94 3.01
C MET A 112 -0.98 -5.44 3.13
N TYR A 113 -0.29 -5.90 4.17
CA TYR A 113 -0.09 -7.34 4.37
C TYR A 113 -1.34 -8.05 4.90
N LYS A 114 -1.88 -7.61 6.04
CA LYS A 114 -2.96 -8.33 6.74
C LYS A 114 -4.30 -8.18 6.04
N HIS A 115 -4.65 -6.96 5.64
CA HIS A 115 -5.98 -6.64 5.14
C HIS A 115 -6.06 -6.72 3.62
N LEU A 116 -4.99 -6.41 2.89
CA LEU A 116 -5.01 -6.53 1.43
C LEU A 116 -4.48 -7.88 0.99
N ARG A 117 -3.18 -8.15 1.16
CA ARG A 117 -2.54 -9.35 0.61
C ARG A 117 -3.17 -10.64 1.12
N CYS A 118 -3.19 -10.88 2.43
CA CYS A 118 -3.67 -12.15 2.96
C CYS A 118 -5.12 -12.43 2.55
N TYR A 119 -5.98 -11.43 2.61
CA TYR A 119 -7.40 -11.60 2.30
C TYR A 119 -7.64 -11.71 0.78
N LEU A 120 -7.12 -10.78 -0.02
CA LEU A 120 -7.34 -10.78 -1.48
C LEU A 120 -6.67 -11.97 -2.17
N VAL A 121 -5.53 -12.45 -1.68
CA VAL A 121 -4.83 -13.59 -2.30
C VAL A 121 -5.50 -14.92 -1.94
N HIS A 122 -6.03 -15.08 -0.72
CA HIS A 122 -6.65 -16.35 -0.30
C HIS A 122 -8.13 -16.42 -0.64
N GLU A 123 -8.87 -15.33 -0.44
CA GLU A 123 -10.33 -15.29 -0.59
C GLU A 123 -10.77 -14.69 -1.93
N ALA A 124 -9.84 -14.12 -2.72
CA ALA A 124 -10.12 -13.46 -4.00
C ALA A 124 -11.21 -12.35 -3.91
N GLN A 125 -11.39 -11.78 -2.72
CA GLN A 125 -12.41 -10.77 -2.42
C GLN A 125 -11.82 -9.70 -1.49
N MET A 126 -12.31 -8.46 -1.56
CA MET A 126 -11.96 -7.43 -0.58
C MET A 126 -12.55 -7.80 0.80
N PRO A 127 -11.80 -7.64 1.92
CA PRO A 127 -12.39 -7.79 3.25
C PRO A 127 -13.56 -6.82 3.43
N PRO A 128 -14.62 -7.21 4.14
CA PRO A 128 -15.77 -6.33 4.37
C PRO A 128 -15.41 -5.05 5.14
N GLU A 129 -14.29 -5.07 5.88
CA GLU A 129 -13.76 -3.92 6.61
C GLU A 129 -12.92 -2.99 5.74
N VAL A 130 -12.72 -3.27 4.46
CA VAL A 130 -11.92 -2.42 3.55
C VAL A 130 -12.73 -2.03 2.32
N ARG A 131 -12.60 -0.76 1.92
CA ARG A 131 -13.17 -0.23 0.68
C ARG A 131 -12.12 0.53 -0.11
N LEU A 132 -12.20 0.43 -1.43
CA LEU A 132 -11.44 1.29 -2.33
C LEU A 132 -12.23 2.58 -2.55
N SER A 133 -11.56 3.73 -2.43
CA SER A 133 -12.09 4.99 -2.94
C SER A 133 -11.70 5.15 -4.41
N ASN A 134 -12.67 5.56 -5.22
CA ASN A 134 -12.44 5.84 -6.63
C ASN A 134 -11.54 7.07 -6.77
N SER A 135 -10.45 6.92 -7.51
CA SER A 135 -9.62 8.06 -7.88
C SER A 135 -10.28 8.92 -8.95
N ARG A 136 -10.03 10.22 -8.86
CA ARG A 136 -10.39 11.22 -9.87
C ARG A 136 -9.17 12.06 -10.20
N VAL A 137 -9.12 12.58 -11.41
CA VAL A 137 -8.07 13.52 -11.80
C VAL A 137 -8.50 14.94 -11.42
N VAL A 138 -7.71 15.62 -10.60
CA VAL A 138 -7.86 17.04 -10.25
C VAL A 138 -6.53 17.71 -10.54
N ASP A 139 -6.54 18.73 -11.39
CA ASP A 139 -5.33 19.47 -11.81
C ASP A 139 -4.20 18.54 -12.32
N GLY A 140 -4.56 17.52 -13.09
CA GLY A 140 -3.63 16.54 -13.65
C GLY A 140 -3.09 15.51 -12.65
N LYS A 141 -3.59 15.49 -11.40
CA LYS A 141 -3.16 14.57 -10.35
C LYS A 141 -4.29 13.62 -9.96
N LEU A 142 -3.96 12.36 -9.66
CA LEU A 142 -4.92 11.38 -9.13
C LEU A 142 -5.18 11.65 -7.66
N VAL A 143 -6.45 11.80 -7.30
CA VAL A 143 -6.92 12.12 -5.96
C VAL A 143 -7.98 11.10 -5.55
N ALA A 144 -7.89 10.59 -4.34
CA ALA A 144 -8.90 9.72 -3.75
C ALA A 144 -8.97 9.90 -2.24
N ASP A 145 -10.00 9.32 -1.62
CA ASP A 145 -10.24 9.46 -0.19
C ASP A 145 -9.48 8.39 0.60
N LEU A 146 -8.69 8.81 1.60
CA LEU A 146 -8.17 7.93 2.65
C LEU A 146 -8.95 8.20 3.93
N ARG A 147 -9.69 7.21 4.44
CA ARG A 147 -10.48 7.34 5.66
C ARG A 147 -10.26 6.14 6.58
N GLY A 148 -9.80 6.40 7.81
CA GLY A 148 -9.73 5.37 8.85
C GLY A 148 -11.12 4.94 9.34
N GLY A 149 -11.16 3.97 10.25
CA GLY A 149 -12.39 3.39 10.78
C GLY A 149 -12.82 2.10 10.08
N THR A 150 -14.09 1.75 10.23
CA THR A 150 -14.68 0.53 9.66
C THR A 150 -15.91 0.92 8.82
N PRO A 151 -15.85 0.82 7.48
CA PRO A 151 -14.74 0.28 6.70
C PRO A 151 -13.57 1.27 6.55
N LEU A 152 -12.35 0.75 6.55
CA LEU A 152 -11.15 1.45 6.13
C LEU A 152 -11.27 1.75 4.65
N THR A 153 -11.29 3.03 4.29
CA THR A 153 -11.29 3.46 2.88
C THR A 153 -9.87 3.79 2.45
N ILE A 154 -9.33 3.06 1.47
CA ILE A 154 -8.01 3.32 0.88
C ILE A 154 -8.12 3.81 -0.55
N PRO A 155 -7.20 4.68 -1.00
CA PRO A 155 -7.09 5.07 -2.41
C PRO A 155 -6.89 3.87 -3.35
N ASP A 156 -7.71 3.77 -4.39
CA ASP A 156 -7.54 2.74 -5.42
C ASP A 156 -6.19 2.88 -6.15
N PHE A 157 -5.73 4.11 -6.39
CA PHE A 157 -4.52 4.41 -7.18
C PHE A 157 -3.22 4.02 -6.48
N TRP A 158 -3.24 3.68 -5.19
CA TRP A 158 -2.07 3.11 -4.50
C TRP A 158 -1.58 1.83 -5.18
N VAL A 159 -2.46 1.09 -5.85
CA VAL A 159 -2.07 -0.07 -6.65
C VAL A 159 -1.12 0.29 -7.79
N LEU A 160 -1.27 1.48 -8.38
CA LEU A 160 -0.42 1.94 -9.47
C LEU A 160 0.99 2.26 -8.98
N HIS A 161 1.10 2.90 -7.80
CA HIS A 161 2.39 3.16 -7.16
C HIS A 161 3.09 1.86 -6.76
N LEU A 162 2.35 0.91 -6.19
CA LEU A 162 2.90 -0.41 -5.89
C LEU A 162 3.36 -1.13 -7.16
N ALA A 163 2.56 -1.07 -8.23
CA ALA A 163 2.91 -1.70 -9.51
C ALA A 163 4.16 -1.07 -10.14
N LYS A 164 4.29 0.25 -10.07
CA LYS A 164 5.49 0.98 -10.48
C LYS A 164 6.71 0.57 -9.65
N ALA A 165 6.60 0.57 -8.32
CA ALA A 165 7.71 0.19 -7.45
C ALA A 165 8.15 -1.27 -7.65
N VAL A 166 7.22 -2.17 -7.99
CA VAL A 166 7.54 -3.53 -8.42
C VAL A 166 8.24 -3.52 -9.78
N ALA A 167 7.76 -2.78 -10.76
CA ALA A 167 8.39 -2.72 -12.09
C ALA A 167 9.83 -2.14 -12.05
N ASP A 168 10.05 -1.13 -11.21
CA ASP A 168 11.33 -0.43 -11.06
C ASP A 168 12.31 -1.14 -10.12
N ALA A 169 11.87 -2.20 -9.46
CA ALA A 169 12.73 -3.02 -8.60
C ALA A 169 13.92 -3.57 -9.40
N PRO A 170 15.17 -3.50 -8.90
CA PRO A 170 16.35 -3.96 -9.64
C PRO A 170 16.24 -5.41 -10.14
N GLU A 171 15.68 -6.29 -9.32
CA GLU A 171 15.41 -7.69 -9.65
C GLU A 171 14.41 -7.90 -10.80
N ASN A 172 13.61 -6.89 -11.13
CA ASN A 172 12.63 -6.93 -12.21
C ASN A 172 13.03 -6.07 -13.43
N ALA A 173 14.15 -5.34 -13.38
CA ALA A 173 14.50 -4.31 -14.36
C ALA A 173 14.48 -4.83 -15.81
N ASP A 174 15.09 -5.98 -16.05
CA ASP A 174 15.16 -6.62 -17.38
C ASP A 174 13.78 -7.04 -17.89
N ALA A 175 12.89 -7.44 -16.98
CA ALA A 175 11.59 -7.99 -17.30
C ALA A 175 10.48 -6.94 -17.36
N CYS A 176 10.62 -5.78 -16.71
CA CYS A 176 9.51 -4.83 -16.50
C CYS A 176 9.73 -3.43 -17.09
N THR A 177 10.84 -3.21 -17.80
CA THR A 177 11.12 -1.93 -18.48
C THR A 177 9.92 -1.46 -19.33
N GLY A 178 9.43 -0.25 -19.04
CA GLY A 178 8.43 0.46 -19.86
C GLY A 178 6.95 0.15 -19.57
N ILE A 179 6.62 -0.64 -18.53
CA ILE A 179 5.21 -1.01 -18.27
C ILE A 179 4.38 0.16 -17.70
N PHE A 180 5.00 0.96 -16.83
CA PHE A 180 4.38 2.09 -16.11
C PHE A 180 5.12 3.42 -16.30
N SER A 181 5.94 3.52 -17.35
CA SER A 181 6.59 4.76 -17.81
C SER A 181 5.62 5.67 -18.57
#